data_AF-A0A8U0L4G6-F1
#
_entry.id   AF-A0A8U0L4G6-F1
#
_cell.length_a   1.000
_cell.length_b   1.000
_cell.length_c   1.000
_cell.angle_alpha   90.00
_cell.angle_beta   90.00
_cell.angle_gamma   90.00
#
_symmetry.space_group_name_H-M   'P 1'
#
loop_
_entity.id
_entity.type
_entity.pdbx_description
1 polymer ?
#
loop_
_entity_poly.entity_id
_entity_poly.type
_entity_poly.pdbx_seq_one_letter_code
_entity_poly.pdbx_strand_id
1 'polypeptide(L)'
;VIADGFLAAGPHSLTAEELRERWLRTRSTALNRVLGSPNSTAVGTFGEFFSGIRRAMTRFAGQSREAAAWEFSFTHGQIRRGWLARPAVAVGGTAGVPDSAGRDLRARPIDDIALPADVLVNPVAGYLGRRLNLEVGWGTTAPATGSTPNWNGKEVRTLSWSGHSTRFRHSETAALLEGIERRVGALQSSCTVRVARARDLEGRVITPNDFPAYPS
;
A
#
# COMPACT_ATOMS: atom_id res chain seq x y z
N VAL A 1 4.50 27.57 5.57
CA VAL A 1 3.77 26.48 4.89
C VAL A 1 2.88 25.82 5.92
N ILE A 2 1.58 25.64 5.63
CA ILE A 2 0.69 24.88 6.51
C ILE A 2 1.05 23.41 6.32
N ALA A 3 1.56 22.76 7.36
CA ALA A 3 2.08 21.41 7.25
C ALA A 3 0.93 20.39 7.33
N ASP A 4 0.94 19.42 6.42
CA ASP A 4 0.05 18.27 6.49
C ASP A 4 0.51 17.33 7.62
N GLY A 5 -0.45 16.77 8.36
CA GLY A 5 -0.20 16.05 9.60
C GLY A 5 -0.86 14.67 9.64
N PHE A 6 -0.20 13.74 10.32
CA PHE A 6 -0.70 12.38 10.59
C PHE A 6 -0.84 12.17 12.10
N LEU A 7 -1.98 11.62 12.51
CA LEU A 7 -2.23 11.20 13.88
C LEU A 7 -2.73 9.76 13.90
N ALA A 8 -2.02 8.88 14.60
CA ALA A 8 -2.50 7.57 15.00
C ALA A 8 -3.02 7.65 16.43
N ALA A 9 -4.16 7.01 16.72
CA ALA A 9 -4.66 6.87 18.07
C ALA A 9 -5.35 5.51 18.28
N GLY A 10 -5.31 5.03 19.54
CA GLY A 10 -5.84 3.73 19.93
C GLY A 10 -4.72 2.68 20.14
N PRO A 11 -5.06 1.47 20.63
CA PRO A 11 -4.07 0.44 20.94
C PRO A 11 -3.44 -0.13 19.65
N HIS A 12 -2.15 0.11 19.47
CA HIS A 12 -1.33 -0.46 18.40
C HIS A 12 0.09 -0.77 18.90
N SER A 13 0.76 -1.74 18.27
CA SER A 13 2.15 -2.11 18.57
C SER A 13 3.18 -1.44 17.67
N LEU A 14 2.74 -0.59 16.74
CA LEU A 14 3.61 0.05 15.73
C LEU A 14 4.47 1.15 16.35
N THR A 15 5.73 1.19 15.96
CA THR A 15 6.68 2.27 16.24
C THR A 15 6.33 3.53 15.44
N ALA A 16 6.88 4.68 15.85
CA ALA A 16 6.70 5.94 15.12
C ALA A 16 7.24 5.88 13.67
N GLU A 17 8.31 5.12 13.45
CA GLU A 17 8.89 4.91 12.12
C GLU A 17 7.98 4.04 11.24
N GLU A 18 7.46 2.93 11.74
CA GLU A 18 6.50 2.08 11.00
C GLU A 18 5.20 2.81 10.67
N LEU A 19 4.72 3.65 11.60
CA LEU A 19 3.56 4.51 11.36
C LEU A 19 3.83 5.54 10.26
N ARG A 20 4.98 6.22 10.33
CA ARG A 20 5.42 7.17 9.32
C ARG A 20 5.57 6.47 7.96
N GLU A 21 6.16 5.30 7.92
CA GLU A 21 6.33 4.54 6.68
C GLU A 21 4.98 4.20 6.06
N ARG A 22 4.04 3.64 6.84
CA ARG A 22 2.68 3.35 6.38
C ARG A 22 1.92 4.58 5.89
N TRP A 23 2.09 5.72 6.55
CA TRP A 23 1.52 6.99 6.12
C TRP A 23 2.13 7.46 4.78
N LEU A 24 3.46 7.48 4.67
CA LEU A 24 4.20 7.89 3.47
C LEU A 24 3.85 7.01 2.24
N ARG A 25 3.58 5.71 2.45
CA ARG A 25 3.16 4.76 1.39
C ARG A 25 1.84 5.12 0.71
N THR A 26 1.08 6.08 1.23
CA THR A 26 -0.19 6.50 0.63
C THR A 26 -0.10 7.84 -0.10
N ARG A 27 1.08 8.47 -0.22
CA ARG A 27 1.26 9.84 -0.73
C ARG A 27 2.26 9.97 -1.88
N SER A 28 2.08 11.02 -2.69
CA SER A 28 2.98 11.36 -3.79
C SER A 28 4.15 12.24 -3.32
N THR A 29 5.26 12.18 -4.04
CA THR A 29 6.54 12.85 -3.79
C THR A 29 6.46 14.37 -3.65
N ALA A 30 5.45 15.02 -4.21
CA ALA A 30 5.27 16.47 -4.05
C ALA A 30 5.09 16.86 -2.58
N LEU A 31 4.37 16.04 -1.80
CA LEU A 31 4.18 16.25 -0.37
C LEU A 31 5.48 16.04 0.42
N ASN A 32 6.21 14.97 0.09
CA ASN A 32 7.46 14.60 0.77
C ASN A 32 8.58 15.62 0.51
N ARG A 33 8.62 16.22 -0.69
CA ARG A 33 9.61 17.24 -1.06
C ARG A 33 9.33 18.57 -0.34
N VAL A 34 8.06 18.89 -0.10
CA VAL A 34 7.65 20.06 0.70
C VAL A 34 7.98 19.87 2.19
N LEU A 35 7.75 18.67 2.72
CA LEU A 35 8.05 18.33 4.13
C LEU A 35 9.55 18.13 4.42
N GLY A 36 10.35 17.80 3.40
CA GLY A 36 11.80 17.59 3.51
C GLY A 36 12.67 18.81 3.18
N SER A 37 12.09 19.96 2.81
CA SER A 37 12.86 21.16 2.45
C SER A 37 13.33 21.90 3.71
N PRO A 38 14.63 22.20 3.86
CA PRO A 38 15.18 22.90 5.04
C PRO A 38 14.64 24.34 5.21
N ASN A 39 13.95 24.88 4.20
CA ASN A 39 13.30 26.20 4.23
C ASN A 39 11.78 26.12 4.52
N SER A 40 11.28 24.95 4.92
CA SER A 40 9.87 24.79 5.28
C SER A 40 9.60 25.35 6.69
N THR A 41 9.27 26.63 6.76
CA THR A 41 8.78 27.24 8.01
C THR A 41 7.35 26.79 8.27
N ALA A 42 7.15 26.07 9.38
CA ALA A 42 5.83 25.83 9.96
C ALA A 42 5.14 27.19 10.19
N VAL A 43 4.02 27.44 9.50
CA VAL A 43 3.25 28.68 9.72
C VAL A 43 2.14 28.36 10.73
N GLY A 44 2.35 28.79 11.98
CA GLY A 44 1.36 28.73 13.07
C GLY A 44 1.81 27.93 14.30
N THR A 45 1.32 28.33 15.47
CA THR A 45 1.38 27.52 16.71
C THR A 45 0.23 26.51 16.68
N PHE A 46 0.53 25.28 16.26
CA PHE A 46 -0.46 24.19 16.20
C PHE A 46 -0.92 23.71 17.58
N GLY A 47 -0.22 24.07 18.66
CA GLY A 47 -0.40 23.51 20.00
C GLY A 47 -1.83 23.61 20.54
N GLU A 48 -2.44 24.80 20.51
CA GLU A 48 -3.77 25.00 21.12
C GLU A 48 -4.92 24.54 20.23
N PHE A 49 -4.96 24.96 18.96
CA PHE A 49 -6.01 24.57 18.01
C PHE A 49 -6.11 23.05 17.84
N PHE A 50 -4.97 22.37 17.73
CA PHE A 50 -4.94 20.92 17.57
C PHE A 50 -5.10 20.17 18.89
N SER A 51 -4.87 20.80 20.06
CA SER A 51 -5.02 20.11 21.34
C SER A 51 -6.45 19.60 21.56
N GLY A 52 -7.46 20.38 21.19
CA GLY A 52 -8.87 20.02 21.31
C GLY A 52 -9.25 18.89 20.36
N ILE A 53 -8.87 19.01 19.08
CA ILE A 53 -9.09 18.00 18.05
C ILE A 53 -8.36 16.69 18.43
N ARG A 54 -7.07 16.77 18.76
CA ARG A 54 -6.27 15.64 19.24
C ARG A 54 -6.93 14.98 20.45
N ARG A 55 -7.37 15.74 21.45
CA ARG A 55 -8.03 15.20 22.66
C ARG A 55 -9.35 14.49 22.32
N ALA A 56 -10.17 15.08 21.45
CA ALA A 56 -11.43 14.46 21.01
C ALA A 56 -11.17 13.15 20.24
N MET A 57 -10.16 13.13 19.37
CA MET A 57 -9.78 11.96 18.60
C MET A 57 -9.14 10.87 19.46
N THR A 58 -8.27 11.23 20.40
CA THR A 58 -7.70 10.29 21.38
C THR A 58 -8.80 9.69 22.25
N ARG A 59 -9.80 10.49 22.65
CA ARG A 59 -10.98 9.98 23.37
C ARG A 59 -11.80 9.01 22.52
N PHE A 60 -12.09 9.36 21.26
CA PHE A 60 -12.78 8.49 20.32
C PHE A 60 -12.01 7.18 20.10
N ALA A 61 -10.69 7.26 19.90
CA ALA A 61 -9.85 6.09 19.70
C ALA A 61 -9.74 5.22 20.95
N GLY A 62 -9.72 5.81 22.15
CA GLY A 62 -9.77 5.06 23.42
C GLY A 62 -11.06 4.28 23.63
N GLN A 63 -12.15 4.65 22.93
CA GLN A 63 -13.42 3.92 22.91
C GLN A 63 -13.49 2.91 21.76
N SER A 64 -12.59 3.01 20.78
CA SER A 64 -12.52 2.12 19.63
C SER A 64 -11.76 0.85 19.94
N ARG A 65 -12.25 -0.29 19.43
CA ARG A 65 -11.49 -1.55 19.46
C ARG A 65 -10.38 -1.58 18.41
N GLU A 66 -10.44 -0.71 17.41
CA GLU A 66 -9.48 -0.62 16.32
C GLU A 66 -8.64 0.66 16.42
N ALA A 67 -7.35 0.55 16.08
CA ALA A 67 -6.47 1.71 16.01
C ALA A 67 -6.86 2.55 14.79
N ALA A 68 -7.28 3.78 15.02
CA ALA A 68 -7.69 4.70 13.98
C ALA A 68 -6.52 5.62 13.61
N ALA A 69 -6.46 5.97 12.34
CA ALA A 69 -5.51 6.94 11.83
C ALA A 69 -6.24 8.04 11.08
N TRP A 70 -5.74 9.25 11.25
CA TRP A 70 -6.26 10.42 10.59
C TRP A 70 -5.14 11.18 9.91
N GLU A 71 -5.51 11.76 8.78
CA GLU A 71 -4.71 12.75 8.10
C GLU A 71 -5.47 14.06 8.06
N PHE A 72 -4.69 15.13 8.18
CA PHE A 72 -5.13 16.49 7.95
C PHE A 72 -4.26 17.09 6.84
N SER A 73 -4.88 17.39 5.71
CA SER A 73 -4.27 18.21 4.66
C SER A 73 -4.87 19.60 4.69
N PHE A 74 -4.14 20.56 5.23
CA PHE A 74 -4.63 21.94 5.28
C PHE A 74 -4.47 22.64 3.94
N THR A 75 -3.43 22.24 3.19
CA THR A 75 -3.20 22.74 1.83
C THR A 75 -4.39 22.47 0.91
N HIS A 76 -5.07 21.33 1.12
CA HIS A 76 -6.21 20.92 0.31
C HIS A 76 -7.55 20.97 1.06
N GLY A 77 -7.56 21.42 2.31
CA GLY A 77 -8.76 21.42 3.16
C GLY A 77 -9.39 20.03 3.35
N GLN A 78 -8.58 18.96 3.41
CA GLN A 78 -9.06 17.58 3.50
C GLN A 78 -8.76 16.97 4.87
N ILE A 79 -9.73 16.25 5.42
CA ILE A 79 -9.53 15.33 6.54
C ILE A 79 -9.83 13.93 6.03
N ARG A 80 -8.89 13.01 6.21
CA ARG A 80 -9.08 11.59 5.88
C ARG A 80 -8.99 10.76 7.13
N ARG A 81 -9.84 9.74 7.21
CA ARG A 81 -9.83 8.75 8.28
C ARG A 81 -9.65 7.36 7.66
N GLY A 82 -8.85 6.55 8.32
CA GLY A 82 -8.68 5.14 8.03
C GLY A 82 -8.37 4.37 9.32
N TRP A 83 -8.22 3.07 9.19
CA TRP A 83 -7.84 2.19 10.28
C TRP A 83 -6.40 1.73 10.08
N LEU A 84 -5.63 1.66 11.16
CA LEU A 84 -4.34 0.99 11.13
C LEU A 84 -4.61 -0.51 11.10
N ALA A 85 -4.27 -1.13 9.98
CA ALA A 85 -4.27 -2.57 9.89
C ALA A 85 -3.44 -3.15 11.02
N ARG A 86 -4.08 -3.94 11.90
CA ARG A 86 -3.34 -4.78 12.83
C ARG A 86 -2.45 -5.69 11.99
N PRO A 87 -1.18 -5.92 12.36
CA PRO A 87 -0.42 -7.00 11.76
C PRO A 87 -1.27 -8.25 11.87
N ALA A 88 -1.68 -8.84 10.74
CA ALA A 88 -2.29 -10.14 10.78
C ALA A 88 -1.27 -11.06 11.45
N VAL A 89 -1.69 -11.81 12.47
CA VAL A 89 -0.92 -12.97 12.89
C VAL A 89 -0.71 -13.79 11.62
N ALA A 90 0.55 -14.04 11.27
CA ALA A 90 0.87 -14.79 10.06
C ALA A 90 -0.02 -16.03 10.04
N VAL A 91 -0.88 -16.15 9.04
CA VAL A 91 -1.68 -17.36 8.85
C VAL A 91 -0.70 -18.41 8.36
N GLY A 92 -0.02 -19.04 9.32
CA GLY A 92 0.87 -20.16 9.13
C GLY A 92 0.04 -21.36 8.72
N GLY A 93 -0.27 -21.43 7.44
CA GLY A 93 -1.03 -22.52 6.87
C GLY A 93 -0.79 -22.53 5.38
N THR A 94 0.30 -23.16 4.94
CA THR A 94 0.38 -23.68 3.58
C THR A 94 -0.61 -24.84 3.52
N ALA A 95 -1.88 -24.54 3.27
CA ALA A 95 -2.81 -25.59 2.82
C ALA A 95 -2.17 -26.22 1.58
N GLY A 96 -1.94 -27.53 1.61
CA GLY A 96 -1.34 -28.25 0.49
C GLY A 96 -2.11 -27.95 -0.79
N VAL A 97 -1.39 -27.70 -1.89
CA VAL A 97 -2.01 -27.56 -3.21
C VAL A 97 -2.67 -28.89 -3.54
N PRO A 98 -4.01 -28.97 -3.69
CA PRO A 98 -4.64 -30.20 -4.13
C PRO A 98 -4.09 -30.57 -5.50
N ASP A 99 -3.80 -31.84 -5.72
CA ASP A 99 -3.36 -32.34 -7.02
C ASP A 99 -4.47 -32.04 -8.04
N SER A 100 -4.22 -31.09 -8.95
CA SER A 100 -5.22 -30.65 -9.92
C SER A 100 -5.31 -31.68 -11.03
N ALA A 101 -6.03 -32.77 -10.76
CA ALA A 101 -6.39 -33.80 -11.75
C ALA A 101 -7.40 -33.30 -12.82
N GLY A 102 -7.60 -31.98 -12.94
CA GLY A 102 -8.54 -31.36 -13.86
C GLY A 102 -8.03 -30.00 -14.33
N ARG A 103 -8.46 -29.59 -15.53
CA ARG A 103 -8.00 -28.45 -16.36
C ARG A 103 -8.03 -27.04 -15.72
N ASP A 104 -8.26 -26.90 -14.42
CA ASP A 104 -8.31 -25.60 -13.77
C ASP A 104 -6.91 -25.20 -13.26
N LEU A 105 -6.41 -24.07 -13.76
CA LEU A 105 -5.09 -23.53 -13.38
C LEU A 105 -5.14 -22.82 -12.01
N ARG A 106 -6.32 -22.67 -11.40
CA ARG A 106 -6.50 -22.00 -10.10
C ARG A 106 -7.06 -22.98 -9.07
N ALA A 107 -6.46 -23.00 -7.89
CA ALA A 107 -6.94 -23.84 -6.78
C ALA A 107 -8.28 -23.37 -6.19
N ARG A 108 -8.70 -22.13 -6.46
CA ARG A 108 -9.95 -21.53 -5.98
C ARG A 108 -10.53 -20.58 -7.04
N PRO A 109 -11.87 -20.55 -7.22
CA PRO A 109 -12.51 -19.55 -8.07
C PRO A 109 -12.36 -18.16 -7.45
N ILE A 110 -12.41 -17.11 -8.28
CA ILE A 110 -12.20 -15.73 -7.82
C ILE A 110 -13.27 -15.25 -6.82
N ASP A 111 -14.49 -15.79 -6.88
CA ASP A 111 -15.57 -15.49 -5.93
C ASP A 111 -15.26 -15.98 -4.51
N ASP A 112 -14.35 -16.95 -4.35
CA ASP A 112 -13.96 -17.51 -3.04
C ASP A 112 -12.75 -16.80 -2.42
N ILE A 113 -12.15 -15.85 -3.13
CA ILE A 113 -10.98 -15.10 -2.66
C ILE A 113 -11.45 -13.90 -1.83
N ALA A 114 -11.43 -14.05 -0.51
CA ALA A 114 -11.70 -12.96 0.43
C ALA A 114 -10.41 -12.17 0.71
N LEU A 115 -10.35 -10.91 0.27
CA LEU A 115 -9.26 -9.99 0.56
C LEU A 115 -9.71 -8.90 1.54
N PRO A 116 -8.88 -8.50 2.52
CA PRO A 116 -9.20 -7.43 3.46
C PRO A 116 -9.04 -6.07 2.78
N ALA A 117 -10.02 -5.66 1.96
CA ALA A 117 -9.96 -4.45 1.16
C ALA A 117 -9.78 -3.17 2.02
N ASP A 118 -10.35 -3.15 3.21
CA ASP A 118 -10.22 -2.11 4.23
C ASP A 118 -8.80 -1.95 4.78
N VAL A 119 -7.96 -2.99 4.65
CA VAL A 119 -6.52 -2.99 4.95
C VAL A 119 -5.70 -2.67 3.69
N LEU A 120 -6.07 -3.26 2.55
CA LEU A 120 -5.30 -3.13 1.31
C LEU A 120 -5.41 -1.72 0.73
N VAL A 121 -6.61 -1.18 0.56
CA VAL A 121 -6.88 0.11 -0.11
C VAL A 121 -7.38 1.18 0.87
N ASN A 122 -6.72 1.24 2.02
CA ASN A 122 -6.94 2.25 3.04
C ASN A 122 -6.19 3.56 2.71
N PRO A 123 -6.90 4.69 2.54
CA PRO A 123 -6.31 5.95 2.06
C PRO A 123 -5.35 6.61 3.06
N VAL A 124 -5.25 6.11 4.29
CA VAL A 124 -4.41 6.67 5.35
C VAL A 124 -3.19 5.79 5.64
N ALA A 125 -3.36 4.47 5.73
CA ALA A 125 -2.28 3.54 6.11
C ALA A 125 -2.36 2.18 5.41
N GLY A 126 -2.93 2.13 4.20
CA GLY A 126 -3.15 0.90 3.46
C GLY A 126 -1.89 0.30 2.86
N TYR A 127 -1.91 -1.01 2.67
CA TYR A 127 -0.80 -1.72 2.04
C TYR A 127 -0.58 -1.31 0.57
N LEU A 128 -1.67 -1.20 -0.19
CA LEU A 128 -1.73 -0.64 -1.55
C LEU A 128 -2.10 0.85 -1.56
N GLY A 129 -2.61 1.35 -0.43
CA GLY A 129 -2.83 2.77 -0.21
C GLY A 129 -4.18 3.25 -0.72
N ARG A 130 -4.20 4.03 -1.80
CA ARG A 130 -5.41 4.77 -2.22
C ARG A 130 -6.58 3.82 -2.52
N ARG A 131 -7.81 4.33 -2.32
CA ARG A 131 -9.02 3.62 -2.72
C ARG A 131 -8.98 3.29 -4.21
N LEU A 132 -9.49 2.11 -4.52
CA LEU A 132 -9.67 1.59 -5.88
C LEU A 132 -10.71 2.45 -6.62
N ASN A 133 -10.48 2.67 -7.92
CA ASN A 133 -11.40 3.35 -8.81
C ASN A 133 -12.14 2.32 -9.66
N LEU A 134 -13.47 2.36 -9.64
CA LEU A 134 -14.32 1.57 -10.54
C LEU A 134 -14.63 2.45 -11.75
N GLU A 135 -14.25 2.02 -12.96
CA GLU A 135 -14.56 2.82 -14.15
C GLU A 135 -16.00 2.54 -14.60
N VAL A 136 -16.97 3.05 -13.85
CA VAL A 136 -18.42 2.83 -14.10
C VAL A 136 -18.86 3.36 -15.48
N GLY A 137 -18.09 4.26 -16.07
CA GLY A 137 -18.33 4.77 -17.43
C GLY A 137 -17.97 3.80 -18.56
N TRP A 138 -17.33 2.66 -18.28
CA TRP A 138 -16.94 1.69 -19.29
C TRP A 138 -18.07 0.69 -19.51
N GLY A 139 -18.67 0.70 -20.70
CA GLY A 139 -19.91 -0.06 -20.99
C GLY A 139 -19.72 -1.51 -21.41
N THR A 140 -18.50 -1.93 -21.76
CA THR A 140 -18.22 -3.28 -22.27
C THR A 140 -17.64 -4.21 -21.22
N THR A 141 -16.96 -3.65 -20.23
CA THR A 141 -16.27 -4.37 -19.17
C THR A 141 -16.39 -3.59 -17.87
N ALA A 142 -16.17 -4.25 -16.74
CA ALA A 142 -16.31 -3.66 -15.41
C ALA A 142 -14.93 -3.42 -14.77
N PRO A 143 -14.04 -2.58 -15.35
CA PRO A 143 -12.67 -2.45 -14.89
C PRO A 143 -12.56 -1.83 -13.49
N ALA A 144 -11.53 -2.26 -12.78
CA ALA A 144 -11.08 -1.72 -11.51
C ALA A 144 -9.63 -1.27 -11.65
N THR A 145 -9.27 -0.07 -11.19
CA THR A 145 -7.90 0.45 -11.29
C THR A 145 -7.44 1.06 -9.98
N GLY A 146 -6.13 1.08 -9.77
CA GLY A 146 -5.54 1.79 -8.66
C GLY A 146 -4.04 1.99 -8.83
N SER A 147 -3.44 2.64 -7.84
CA SER A 147 -2.00 2.84 -7.83
C SER A 147 -1.43 2.98 -6.43
N THR A 148 -0.19 2.51 -6.30
CA THR A 148 0.58 2.55 -5.05
C THR A 148 1.88 3.32 -5.29
N PRO A 149 2.18 4.38 -4.52
CA PRO A 149 3.49 5.00 -4.58
C PRO A 149 4.54 4.09 -3.92
N ASN A 150 5.66 3.88 -4.60
CA ASN A 150 6.76 3.03 -4.17
C ASN A 150 8.06 3.84 -4.11
N TRP A 151 8.63 3.96 -2.91
CA TRP A 151 9.95 4.55 -2.72
C TRP A 151 11.03 3.50 -2.96
N ASN A 152 11.98 3.77 -3.84
CA ASN A 152 13.08 2.87 -4.16
C ASN A 152 14.44 3.32 -3.60
N GLY A 153 14.45 4.24 -2.64
CA GLY A 153 15.67 4.86 -2.10
C GLY A 153 16.11 6.15 -2.80
N LYS A 154 15.65 6.42 -4.02
CA LYS A 154 16.02 7.62 -4.82
C LYS A 154 14.82 8.44 -5.25
N GLU A 155 13.77 7.79 -5.72
CA GLU A 155 12.55 8.42 -6.24
C GLU A 155 11.31 7.63 -5.81
N VAL A 156 10.15 8.29 -5.87
CA VAL A 156 8.86 7.58 -5.78
C VAL A 156 8.43 7.23 -7.19
N ARG A 157 8.27 5.93 -7.46
CA ARG A 157 7.60 5.41 -8.65
C ARG A 157 6.16 5.07 -8.34
N THR A 158 5.26 5.35 -9.26
CA THR A 158 3.87 4.92 -9.14
C THR A 158 3.72 3.53 -9.73
N LEU A 159 3.31 2.56 -8.90
CA LEU A 159 2.92 1.23 -9.33
C LEU A 159 1.42 1.26 -9.63
N SER A 160 1.05 1.30 -10.90
CA SER A 160 -0.34 1.10 -11.31
C SER A 160 -0.71 -0.38 -11.16
N TRP A 161 -1.99 -0.69 -11.01
CA TRP A 161 -2.53 -2.06 -10.99
C TRP A 161 -4.00 -2.01 -11.36
N SER A 162 -4.53 -3.11 -11.89
CA SER A 162 -5.88 -3.13 -12.47
C SER A 162 -6.50 -4.52 -12.46
N GLY A 163 -7.79 -4.59 -12.69
CA GLY A 163 -8.50 -5.84 -12.86
C GLY A 163 -9.59 -5.67 -13.89
N HIS A 164 -9.79 -6.73 -14.68
CA HIS A 164 -10.72 -6.70 -15.79
C HIS A 164 -11.55 -7.98 -15.82
N SER A 165 -12.86 -7.81 -15.69
CA SER A 165 -13.87 -8.86 -15.76
C SER A 165 -15.20 -8.25 -16.22
N THR A 166 -16.20 -9.11 -16.38
CA THR A 166 -17.59 -8.72 -16.65
C THR A 166 -18.34 -8.27 -15.39
N ARG A 167 -17.72 -8.38 -14.20
CA ARG A 167 -18.31 -8.00 -12.90
C ARG A 167 -17.32 -7.17 -12.08
N PHE A 168 -17.76 -6.05 -11.51
CA PHE A 168 -16.89 -5.18 -10.70
C PHE A 168 -16.24 -5.94 -9.53
N ARG A 169 -16.97 -6.79 -8.81
CA ARG A 169 -16.42 -7.59 -7.70
C ARG A 169 -15.21 -8.46 -8.12
N HIS A 170 -15.24 -9.00 -9.34
CA HIS A 170 -14.16 -9.84 -9.88
C HIS A 170 -12.98 -8.96 -10.27
N SER A 171 -13.25 -7.84 -10.94
CA SER A 171 -12.23 -6.87 -11.30
C SER A 171 -11.55 -6.27 -10.06
N GLU A 172 -12.29 -5.94 -9.01
CA GLU A 172 -11.75 -5.47 -7.73
C GLU A 172 -10.81 -6.51 -7.14
N THR A 173 -11.25 -7.77 -7.05
CA THR A 173 -10.43 -8.86 -6.51
C THR A 173 -9.15 -9.05 -7.33
N ALA A 174 -9.27 -9.06 -8.67
CA ALA A 174 -8.12 -9.17 -9.57
C ALA A 174 -7.16 -7.98 -9.43
N ALA A 175 -7.68 -6.75 -9.34
CA ALA A 175 -6.91 -5.53 -9.17
C ALA A 175 -6.12 -5.51 -7.85
N LEU A 176 -6.76 -5.95 -6.76
CA LEU A 176 -6.10 -6.06 -5.46
C LEU A 176 -5.00 -7.14 -5.47
N LEU A 177 -5.22 -8.27 -6.14
CA LEU A 177 -4.19 -9.31 -6.31
C LEU A 177 -3.00 -8.80 -7.14
N GLU A 178 -3.24 -8.14 -8.27
CA GLU A 178 -2.17 -7.53 -9.08
C GLU A 178 -1.41 -6.46 -8.26
N GLY A 179 -2.14 -5.66 -7.48
CA GLY A 179 -1.55 -4.66 -6.59
C GLY A 179 -0.63 -5.29 -5.54
N ILE A 180 -1.04 -6.38 -4.91
CA ILE A 180 -0.21 -7.14 -3.95
C ILE A 180 1.03 -7.69 -4.64
N GLU A 181 0.86 -8.36 -5.78
CA GLU A 181 1.96 -8.94 -6.55
C GLU A 181 3.02 -7.89 -6.91
N ARG A 182 2.59 -6.79 -7.56
CA ARG A 182 3.47 -5.68 -7.93
C ARG A 182 4.15 -5.06 -6.72
N ARG A 183 3.44 -4.95 -5.60
CA ARG A 183 4.00 -4.37 -4.38
C ARG A 183 5.06 -5.27 -3.74
N VAL A 184 4.80 -6.57 -3.64
CA VAL A 184 5.78 -7.55 -3.15
C VAL A 184 7.01 -7.57 -4.04
N GLY A 185 6.82 -7.58 -5.37
CA GLY A 185 7.92 -7.51 -6.32
C GLY A 185 8.75 -6.22 -6.20
N ALA A 186 8.11 -5.08 -5.95
CA ALA A 186 8.80 -3.81 -5.80
C ALA A 186 9.51 -3.61 -4.45
N LEU A 187 9.09 -4.32 -3.40
CA LEU A 187 9.72 -4.31 -2.08
C LEU A 187 10.86 -5.32 -1.94
N GLN A 188 11.14 -6.11 -2.99
CA GLN A 188 12.04 -7.26 -3.07
C GLN A 188 12.97 -7.43 -1.84
N SER A 189 12.59 -8.34 -0.95
CA SER A 189 13.14 -8.50 0.41
C SER A 189 14.06 -9.72 0.58
N SER A 190 14.70 -10.21 -0.47
CA SER A 190 15.70 -11.26 -0.30
C SER A 190 16.96 -10.64 0.33
N CYS A 191 17.20 -10.93 1.60
CA CYS A 191 18.26 -10.35 2.44
C CYS A 191 19.70 -10.74 2.04
N THR A 192 19.92 -11.29 0.84
CA THR A 192 21.24 -11.72 0.39
C THR A 192 21.52 -11.13 -0.98
N VAL A 193 22.17 -9.97 -0.97
CA VAL A 193 22.77 -9.38 -2.16
C VAL A 193 24.24 -9.74 -2.13
N ARG A 194 24.72 -10.50 -3.13
CA ARG A 194 26.15 -10.79 -3.31
C ARG A 194 26.65 -10.04 -4.54
N VAL A 195 27.61 -9.15 -4.33
CA VAL A 195 28.30 -8.44 -5.41
C VAL A 195 29.52 -9.28 -5.81
N ALA A 196 29.46 -9.90 -6.99
CA ALA A 196 30.54 -10.70 -7.56
C ALA A 196 30.44 -10.69 -9.09
N ARG A 197 31.49 -11.12 -9.81
CA ARG A 197 31.34 -11.36 -11.26
C ARG A 197 30.50 -12.63 -11.46
N ALA A 198 29.78 -12.70 -12.58
CA ALA A 198 28.92 -13.86 -12.87
C ALA A 198 29.66 -15.21 -12.78
N ARG A 199 30.92 -15.25 -13.25
CA ARG A 199 31.79 -16.44 -13.19
C ARG A 199 32.24 -16.84 -11.78
N ASP A 200 32.14 -15.92 -10.83
CA ASP A 200 32.54 -16.14 -9.43
C ASP A 200 31.33 -16.57 -8.57
N LEU A 201 30.13 -16.72 -9.18
CA LEU A 201 28.93 -17.21 -8.52
C LEU A 201 28.82 -18.74 -8.69
N GLU A 202 28.52 -19.43 -7.59
CA GLU A 202 28.28 -20.88 -7.58
C GLU A 202 26.87 -21.22 -8.08
N GLY A 203 26.71 -22.39 -8.71
CA GLY A 203 25.42 -22.92 -9.14
C GLY A 203 24.95 -22.40 -10.50
N ARG A 204 23.64 -22.50 -10.77
CA ARG A 204 23.04 -22.01 -12.02
C ARG A 204 22.99 -20.49 -11.99
N VAL A 205 23.89 -19.86 -12.73
CA VAL A 205 23.92 -18.40 -12.91
C VAL A 205 23.02 -18.04 -14.10
N ILE A 206 22.05 -17.16 -13.85
CA ILE A 206 21.24 -16.53 -14.90
C ILE A 206 21.69 -15.07 -14.99
N THR A 207 22.06 -14.65 -16.19
CA THR A 207 22.54 -13.32 -16.53
C THR A 207 21.48 -12.57 -17.35
N PRO A 208 21.58 -11.24 -17.49
CA PRO A 208 20.68 -10.49 -18.37
C PRO A 208 20.66 -10.99 -19.82
N ASN A 209 21.74 -11.63 -20.29
CA ASN A 209 21.84 -12.17 -21.65
C ASN A 209 21.04 -13.47 -21.85
N ASP A 210 20.61 -14.12 -20.77
CA ASP A 210 19.74 -15.31 -20.82
C ASP A 210 18.27 -14.93 -21.06
N PHE A 211 17.95 -13.64 -21.02
CA PHE A 211 16.64 -13.10 -21.38
C PHE A 211 16.70 -12.51 -22.79
N PRO A 212 15.61 -12.61 -23.57
CA PRO A 212 15.55 -11.97 -24.87
C PRO A 212 15.81 -10.47 -24.73
N ALA A 213 16.54 -9.90 -25.68
CA ALA A 213 16.75 -8.45 -25.74
C ALA A 213 15.40 -7.74 -25.77
N TYR A 214 15.33 -6.56 -25.15
CA TYR A 214 14.16 -5.70 -25.30
C TYR A 214 13.91 -5.47 -26.79
N PRO A 215 12.66 -5.60 -27.27
CA PRO A 215 12.31 -5.23 -28.63
C PRO A 215 12.78 -3.79 -28.87
N SER A 216 13.62 -3.62 -29.91
CA SER A 216 14.06 -2.31 -30.40
C SER A 216 12.91 -1.53 -31.01
#